data_AF-A0A9D7W9J3-F1
#
_entry.id   AF-A0A9D7W9J3-F1
#
_cell.length_a   1.000
_cell.length_b   1.000
_cell.length_c   1.000
_cell.angle_alpha   90.00
_cell.angle_beta   90.00
_cell.angle_gamma   90.00
#
_symmetry.space_group_name_H-M   'P 1'
#
loop_
_entity.id
_entity.type
_entity.pdbx_description
1 polymer ?
#
loop_
_entity_poly.entity_id
_entity_poly.type
_entity_poly.pdbx_seq_one_letter_code
_entity_poly.pdbx_strand_id
1 'polypeptide(L)'
;MKNFLIILITLGFLMSNSVQAQELTKTQRKALKKEIRTYKKNPEKWVKMQNKHQSKVNELTDEIARLNGQLKSAEMEREKLAEQLKLEKLRYVELEKTIPTTELPEGTVYQVQMGFYQYLDLVSFNDKLKTVRAEEIDGKKRYVIGHFDNLLDAVQFSNDIKRIGVSDAFVTEYIDGERNMNFDAYEGLGE
;
A
#
# COMPACT_ATOMS: atom_id res chain seq x y z
N MET A 1 27.71 2.18 -43.85
CA MET A 1 26.49 2.95 -44.16
C MET A 1 25.66 3.31 -42.91
N LYS A 2 25.41 2.38 -41.97
CA LYS A 2 24.70 2.68 -40.71
C LYS A 2 25.34 3.79 -39.86
N ASN A 3 26.67 3.79 -39.68
CA ASN A 3 27.35 4.80 -38.87
C ASN A 3 27.30 6.21 -39.50
N PHE A 4 27.24 6.29 -40.83
CA PHE A 4 27.12 7.55 -41.56
C PHE A 4 25.70 8.13 -41.45
N LEU A 5 24.69 7.26 -41.44
CA LEU A 5 23.29 7.64 -41.22
C LEU A 5 23.07 8.17 -39.79
N ILE A 6 23.72 7.56 -38.79
CA ILE A 6 23.63 8.00 -37.39
C ILE A 6 24.29 9.38 -37.19
N ILE A 7 25.43 9.64 -37.85
CA ILE A 7 26.10 10.95 -37.81
C ILE A 7 25.24 12.05 -38.46
N LEU A 8 24.52 11.74 -39.54
CA LEU A 8 23.60 12.69 -40.19
C LEU A 8 22.38 13.03 -39.31
N ILE A 9 21.87 12.04 -38.57
CA ILE A 9 20.72 12.23 -37.67
C ILE A 9 21.13 13.02 -36.42
N THR A 10 22.32 12.79 -35.86
CA THR A 10 22.83 13.56 -34.71
C THR A 10 23.22 14.99 -35.10
N LEU A 11 23.75 15.20 -36.31
CA LEU A 11 24.06 16.54 -36.82
C LEU A 11 22.80 17.35 -37.15
N GLY A 12 21.73 16.70 -37.59
CA GLY A 12 20.41 17.33 -37.78
C GLY A 12 19.76 17.77 -36.46
N PHE A 13 19.95 17.01 -35.37
CA PHE A 13 19.38 17.32 -34.06
C PHE A 13 20.14 18.43 -33.30
N LEU A 14 21.44 18.62 -33.59
CA LEU A 14 22.24 19.72 -33.05
C LEU A 14 21.89 21.08 -33.69
N MET A 15 21.34 21.10 -34.91
CA MET A 15 21.04 22.34 -35.64
C MET A 15 19.61 22.88 -35.43
N SER A 16 18.73 22.16 -34.73
CA SER A 16 17.35 22.61 -34.44
C SER A 16 17.21 23.45 -33.16
N ASN A 17 18.29 23.69 -32.42
CA ASN A 17 18.31 24.57 -31.25
C ASN A 17 18.86 25.97 -31.56
N SER A 18 18.69 26.47 -32.79
CA SER A 18 18.76 27.92 -32.98
C SER A 18 17.49 28.51 -32.37
N VAL A 19 17.62 29.13 -31.20
CA VAL A 19 16.63 30.07 -30.67
C VAL A 19 16.43 31.12 -31.75
N GLN A 20 15.44 30.92 -32.60
CA GLN A 20 15.03 31.87 -33.61
C GLN A 20 14.48 33.07 -32.83
N ALA A 21 15.30 34.11 -32.63
CA ALA A 21 14.81 35.38 -32.13
C ALA A 21 13.79 35.89 -33.16
N GLN A 22 12.50 35.68 -32.89
CA GLN A 22 11.45 36.02 -33.83
C GLN A 22 11.40 37.54 -33.96
N GLU A 23 11.86 38.06 -35.12
CA GLU A 23 11.82 39.49 -35.38
C GLU A 23 10.37 40.00 -35.33
N LEU A 24 10.13 41.09 -34.58
CA LEU A 24 8.79 41.65 -34.46
C LEU A 24 8.19 41.93 -35.85
N THR A 25 7.01 41.37 -36.09
CA THR A 25 6.21 41.63 -37.28
C THR A 25 5.92 43.14 -37.41
N LYS A 26 5.65 43.63 -38.63
CA LYS A 26 5.42 45.07 -38.89
C LYS A 26 4.28 45.63 -38.02
N THR A 27 3.27 44.82 -37.72
CA THR A 27 2.15 45.16 -36.83
C THR A 27 2.60 45.30 -35.38
N GLN A 28 3.39 44.34 -34.86
CA GLN A 28 3.97 44.39 -33.52
C GLN A 28 4.93 45.58 -33.35
N ARG A 29 5.78 45.87 -34.34
CA ARG A 29 6.65 47.06 -34.35
C ARG A 29 5.84 48.37 -34.30
N LYS A 30 4.73 48.46 -35.05
CA LYS A 30 3.87 49.65 -35.06
C LYS A 30 3.12 49.81 -33.72
N ALA A 31 2.66 48.71 -33.12
CA ALA A 31 2.05 48.71 -31.79
C ALA A 31 3.04 49.17 -30.72
N LEU A 32 4.23 48.58 -30.68
CA LEU A 32 5.31 48.95 -29.77
C LEU A 32 5.71 50.42 -29.90
N LYS A 33 5.83 50.94 -31.14
CA LYS A 33 6.11 52.38 -31.38
C LYS A 33 5.00 53.29 -30.84
N LYS A 34 3.74 52.86 -30.91
CA LYS A 34 2.58 53.59 -30.37
C LYS A 34 2.59 53.56 -28.83
N GLU A 35 2.94 52.45 -28.23
CA GLU A 35 3.11 52.30 -26.78
C GLU A 35 4.27 53.18 -26.27
N ILE A 36 5.45 53.10 -26.88
CA ILE A 36 6.61 53.95 -26.57
C ILE A 36 6.24 55.43 -26.64
N ARG A 37 5.50 55.84 -27.68
CA ARG A 37 5.03 57.23 -27.80
C ARG A 37 4.05 57.62 -26.69
N THR A 38 3.25 56.67 -26.21
CA THR A 38 2.32 56.89 -25.09
C THR A 38 3.07 57.04 -23.77
N TYR A 39 4.09 56.22 -23.53
CA TYR A 39 4.95 56.31 -22.34
C TYR A 39 5.77 57.60 -22.32
N LYS A 40 6.30 58.02 -23.47
CA LYS A 40 7.02 59.30 -23.60
C LYS A 40 6.15 60.51 -23.27
N LYS A 41 4.83 60.41 -23.46
CA LYS A 41 3.86 61.47 -23.13
C LYS A 41 3.45 61.49 -21.65
N ASN A 42 3.54 60.36 -20.95
CA ASN A 42 3.21 60.27 -19.52
C ASN A 42 4.18 59.30 -18.81
N PRO A 43 5.36 59.81 -18.39
CA PRO A 43 6.39 59.00 -17.74
C PRO A 43 5.95 58.41 -16.40
N GLU A 44 5.16 59.13 -15.61
CA GLU A 44 4.68 58.69 -14.29
C GLU A 44 3.81 57.43 -14.38
N LYS A 45 2.91 57.38 -15.37
CA LYS A 45 2.07 56.20 -15.64
C LYS A 45 2.92 54.97 -15.96
N TRP A 46 4.03 55.15 -16.68
CA TRP A 46 4.94 54.06 -17.01
C TRP A 46 5.70 53.56 -15.78
N VAL A 47 6.24 54.46 -14.95
CA VAL A 47 6.91 54.09 -13.69
C VAL A 47 5.95 53.31 -12.78
N LYS A 48 4.70 53.77 -12.63
CA LYS A 48 3.68 53.07 -11.84
C LYS A 48 3.40 51.66 -12.35
N MET A 49 3.38 51.47 -13.67
CA MET A 49 3.19 50.16 -14.30
C MET A 49 4.40 49.24 -14.07
N GLN A 50 5.62 49.75 -14.24
CA GLN A 50 6.85 49.01 -13.98
C GLN A 50 6.93 48.56 -12.51
N ASN A 51 6.64 49.46 -11.56
CA ASN A 51 6.60 49.12 -10.15
C ASN A 51 5.55 48.03 -9.86
N LYS A 52 4.36 48.12 -10.48
CA LYS A 52 3.33 47.08 -10.34
C LYS A 52 3.80 45.73 -10.88
N HIS A 53 4.46 45.71 -12.04
CA HIS A 53 5.03 44.49 -12.59
C HIS A 53 6.13 43.93 -11.70
N GLN A 54 7.03 44.77 -11.20
CA GLN A 54 8.08 44.37 -10.28
C GLN A 54 7.49 43.77 -8.98
N SER A 55 6.48 44.41 -8.40
CA SER A 55 5.77 43.86 -7.23
C SER A 55 5.15 42.51 -7.54
N LYS A 56 4.56 42.31 -8.73
CA LYS A 56 3.97 41.02 -9.09
C LYS A 56 5.03 39.95 -9.35
N VAL A 57 6.17 40.31 -9.93
CA VAL A 57 7.30 39.39 -10.10
C VAL A 57 7.84 38.95 -8.75
N ASN A 58 8.01 39.87 -7.80
CA ASN A 58 8.45 39.54 -6.44
C ASN A 58 7.44 38.61 -5.76
N GLU A 59 6.14 38.94 -5.80
CA GLU A 59 5.07 38.12 -5.24
C GLU A 59 5.05 36.69 -5.82
N LEU A 60 5.16 36.56 -7.16
CA LEU A 60 5.22 35.26 -7.82
C LEU A 60 6.51 34.50 -7.49
N THR A 61 7.62 35.20 -7.30
CA THR A 61 8.90 34.59 -6.93
C THR A 61 8.82 34.02 -5.51
N ASP A 62 8.24 34.77 -4.58
CA ASP A 62 8.03 34.33 -3.20
C ASP A 62 7.06 33.13 -3.16
N GLU A 63 6.01 33.15 -3.97
CA GLU A 63 5.07 32.04 -4.08
C GLU A 63 5.73 30.78 -4.66
N ILE A 64 6.55 30.91 -5.70
CA ILE A 64 7.34 29.78 -6.25
C ILE A 64 8.30 29.22 -5.19
N ALA A 65 8.97 30.07 -4.43
CA ALA A 65 9.86 29.64 -3.36
C ALA A 65 9.09 28.86 -2.27
N ARG A 66 7.90 29.36 -1.89
CA ARG A 66 7.00 28.69 -0.94
C ARG A 66 6.52 27.34 -1.46
N LEU A 67 6.01 27.29 -2.68
CA LEU A 67 5.51 26.06 -3.30
C LEU A 67 6.62 25.02 -3.49
N ASN A 68 7.83 25.43 -3.88
CA ASN A 68 8.98 24.53 -3.97
C ASN A 68 9.38 23.97 -2.60
N GLY A 69 9.31 24.78 -1.54
CA GLY A 69 9.51 24.33 -0.17
C GLY A 69 8.49 23.28 0.25
N GLN A 70 7.20 23.53 -0.05
CA GLN A 70 6.12 22.58 0.23
C GLN A 70 6.29 21.28 -0.55
N LEU A 71 6.60 21.37 -1.85
CA LEU A 71 6.83 20.20 -2.71
C LEU A 71 7.97 19.34 -2.16
N LYS A 72 9.10 19.96 -1.79
CA LYS A 72 10.23 19.25 -1.19
C LYS A 72 9.85 18.54 0.12
N SER A 73 9.07 19.19 0.98
CA SER A 73 8.60 18.58 2.23
C SER A 73 7.67 17.39 1.98
N ALA A 74 6.76 17.50 1.02
CA ALA A 74 5.86 16.43 0.65
C ALA A 74 6.60 15.23 0.02
N GLU A 75 7.62 15.49 -0.81
CA GLU A 75 8.47 14.46 -1.40
C GLU A 75 9.23 13.67 -0.33
N MET A 76 9.79 14.36 0.68
CA MET A 76 10.49 13.70 1.80
C MET A 76 9.55 12.81 2.63
N GLU A 77 8.35 13.29 2.95
CA GLU A 77 7.36 12.48 3.68
C GLU A 77 6.89 11.27 2.86
N ARG A 78 6.70 11.44 1.56
CA ARG A 78 6.33 10.33 0.66
C ARG A 78 7.42 9.25 0.63
N GLU A 79 8.68 9.65 0.57
CA GLU A 79 9.81 8.71 0.57
C GLU A 79 9.89 7.94 1.90
N LYS A 80 9.73 8.64 3.02
CA LYS A 80 9.69 8.03 4.35
C LYS A 80 8.56 7.01 4.49
N LEU A 81 7.36 7.36 4.03
CA LEU A 81 6.20 6.45 4.03
C LEU A 81 6.43 5.24 3.11
N ALA A 82 7.05 5.44 1.95
CA ALA A 82 7.37 4.35 1.02
C ALA A 82 8.33 3.34 1.65
N GLU A 83 9.37 3.81 2.35
CA GLU A 83 10.33 2.93 3.04
C GLU A 83 9.68 2.20 4.23
N GLN A 84 8.83 2.89 5.01
CA GLN A 84 8.04 2.25 6.07
C GLN A 84 7.14 1.14 5.53
N LEU A 85 6.42 1.40 4.43
CA LEU A 85 5.54 0.41 3.81
C LEU A 85 6.33 -0.80 3.30
N LYS A 86 7.52 -0.59 2.76
CA LYS A 86 8.41 -1.66 2.31
C LYS A 86 8.86 -2.53 3.47
N LEU A 87 9.30 -1.93 4.58
CA LEU A 87 9.69 -2.66 5.78
C LEU A 87 8.52 -3.47 6.36
N GLU A 88 7.34 -2.87 6.41
CA GLU A 88 6.12 -3.53 6.91
C GLU A 88 5.73 -4.73 6.04
N LYS A 89 5.83 -4.61 4.71
CA LYS A 89 5.61 -5.73 3.79
C LYS A 89 6.60 -6.87 4.00
N LEU A 90 7.88 -6.56 4.24
CA LEU A 90 8.89 -7.57 4.55
C LEU A 90 8.57 -8.29 5.86
N ARG A 91 8.18 -7.53 6.89
CA ARG A 91 7.73 -8.08 8.17
C ARG A 91 6.53 -9.01 7.97
N TYR A 92 5.55 -8.61 7.18
CA TYR A 92 4.38 -9.43 6.87
C TYR A 92 4.77 -10.76 6.20
N VAL A 93 5.65 -10.72 5.19
CA VAL A 93 6.15 -11.94 4.51
C VAL A 93 6.94 -12.85 5.47
N GLU A 94 7.72 -12.27 6.38
CA GLU A 94 8.41 -13.03 7.43
C GLU A 94 7.40 -13.72 8.35
N LEU A 95 6.37 -12.98 8.79
CA LEU A 95 5.29 -13.51 9.63
C LEU A 95 4.52 -14.62 8.91
N GLU A 96 4.19 -14.46 7.63
CA GLU A 96 3.49 -15.50 6.86
C GLU A 96 4.24 -16.84 6.86
N LYS A 97 5.58 -16.81 6.79
CA LYS A 97 6.40 -18.03 6.88
C LYS A 97 6.36 -18.69 8.26
N THR A 98 6.05 -17.93 9.31
CA THR A 98 5.92 -18.43 10.67
C THR A 98 4.51 -18.91 11.00
N ILE A 99 3.54 -18.70 10.11
CA ILE A 99 2.20 -19.28 10.26
C ILE A 99 2.34 -20.79 10.06
N PRO A 100 1.99 -21.61 11.06
CA PRO A 100 2.05 -23.06 10.91
C PRO A 100 1.13 -23.50 9.76
N THR A 101 1.63 -24.46 8.98
CA THR A 101 0.94 -24.95 7.78
C THR A 101 -0.47 -25.44 8.09
N THR A 102 -1.35 -25.25 7.11
CA THR A 102 -2.75 -25.68 7.14
C THR A 102 -2.98 -26.95 6.35
N GLU A 103 -1.93 -27.45 5.71
CA GLU A 103 -1.92 -28.78 5.14
C GLU A 103 -1.91 -29.77 6.30
N LEU A 104 -2.96 -30.60 6.37
CA LEU A 104 -3.01 -31.69 7.30
C LEU A 104 -1.82 -32.61 6.98
N PRO A 105 -0.94 -32.90 7.95
CA PRO A 105 0.12 -33.88 7.75
C PRO A 105 -0.48 -35.23 7.34
N GLU A 106 0.26 -36.01 6.56
CA GLU A 106 -0.13 -37.41 6.30
C GLU A 106 -0.18 -38.19 7.63
N GLY A 107 -1.20 -39.03 7.80
CA GLY A 107 -1.45 -39.78 9.04
C GLY A 107 -2.67 -39.31 9.84
N THR A 108 -2.79 -39.81 11.08
CA THR A 108 -3.88 -39.47 11.99
C THR A 108 -3.58 -38.19 12.74
N VAL A 109 -4.43 -37.17 12.60
CA VAL A 109 -4.29 -35.88 13.28
C VAL A 109 -5.60 -35.44 13.92
N TYR A 110 -5.51 -34.87 15.12
CA TYR A 110 -6.65 -34.37 15.89
C TYR A 110 -6.66 -32.84 15.83
N GLN A 111 -7.81 -32.23 15.54
CA GLN A 111 -7.95 -30.77 15.50
C GLN A 111 -9.03 -30.30 16.48
N VAL A 112 -8.83 -29.14 17.11
CA VAL A 112 -9.84 -28.53 18.00
C VAL A 112 -10.65 -27.50 17.22
N GLN A 113 -11.95 -27.74 17.12
CA GLN A 113 -12.92 -26.92 16.39
C GLN A 113 -13.88 -26.23 17.37
N MET A 114 -14.19 -24.95 17.15
CA MET A 114 -15.10 -24.19 18.03
C MET A 114 -16.57 -24.16 17.61
N GLY A 115 -16.99 -24.96 16.63
CA GLY A 115 -18.37 -24.97 16.13
C GLY A 115 -18.62 -24.08 14.90
N PHE A 116 -19.91 -23.81 14.61
CA PHE A 116 -20.39 -23.07 13.44
C PHE A 116 -21.11 -21.80 13.89
N TYR A 117 -20.57 -20.61 13.57
CA TYR A 117 -21.20 -19.34 13.95
C TYR A 117 -21.25 -18.34 12.80
N GLN A 118 -22.36 -17.59 12.75
CA GLN A 118 -22.60 -16.55 11.75
C GLN A 118 -21.91 -15.22 12.10
N TYR A 119 -21.70 -14.94 13.39
CA TYR A 119 -21.09 -13.71 13.89
C TYR A 119 -20.18 -14.01 15.08
N LEU A 120 -18.96 -14.48 14.81
CA LEU A 120 -17.93 -14.63 15.83
C LEU A 120 -16.69 -13.86 15.39
N ASP A 121 -16.40 -12.75 16.07
CA ASP A 121 -15.20 -11.95 15.86
C ASP A 121 -14.13 -12.37 16.87
N LEU A 122 -13.13 -13.10 16.38
CA LEU A 122 -12.05 -13.71 17.16
C LEU A 122 -10.76 -12.90 17.14
N VAL A 123 -10.77 -11.70 16.56
CA VAL A 123 -9.58 -10.85 16.46
C VAL A 123 -8.96 -10.57 17.84
N SER A 124 -9.76 -10.55 18.91
CA SER A 124 -9.30 -10.37 20.30
C SER A 124 -8.58 -11.58 20.91
N PHE A 125 -8.67 -12.76 20.30
CA PHE A 125 -8.05 -13.99 20.80
C PHE A 125 -6.75 -14.37 20.06
N ASN A 126 -6.41 -13.64 18.98
CA ASN A 126 -5.20 -13.87 18.17
C ASN A 126 -3.89 -13.78 18.98
N ASP A 127 -3.84 -12.94 20.03
CA ASP A 127 -2.61 -12.76 20.82
C ASP A 127 -2.28 -13.99 21.70
N LYS A 128 -3.25 -14.88 21.94
CA LYS A 128 -3.08 -16.07 22.80
C LYS A 128 -3.12 -17.39 22.03
N LEU A 129 -3.60 -17.38 20.80
CA LEU A 129 -3.86 -18.58 20.01
C LEU A 129 -2.93 -18.59 18.80
N LYS A 130 -1.90 -19.44 18.86
CA LYS A 130 -0.82 -19.49 17.84
C LYS A 130 -1.30 -19.83 16.42
N THR A 131 -2.52 -20.36 16.26
CA THR A 131 -3.14 -20.61 14.95
C THR A 131 -4.65 -20.54 15.11
N VAL A 132 -5.29 -19.45 14.69
CA VAL A 132 -6.75 -19.38 14.53
C VAL A 132 -7.03 -19.23 13.05
N ARG A 133 -7.67 -20.23 12.45
CA ARG A 133 -8.04 -20.19 11.03
C ARG A 133 -9.55 -20.21 10.88
N ALA A 134 -10.06 -19.31 10.04
CA ALA A 134 -11.44 -19.28 9.61
C ALA A 134 -11.57 -19.93 8.24
N GLU A 135 -12.47 -20.90 8.10
CA GLU A 135 -12.79 -21.56 6.82
C GLU A 135 -14.26 -21.37 6.51
N GLU A 136 -14.58 -21.07 5.25
CA GLU A 136 -15.96 -20.97 4.80
C GLU A 136 -16.37 -22.30 4.16
N ILE A 137 -17.40 -22.92 4.73
CA ILE A 137 -17.99 -24.18 4.27
C ILE A 137 -19.50 -23.97 4.19
N ASP A 138 -20.08 -24.13 3.01
CA ASP A 138 -21.52 -23.98 2.76
C ASP A 138 -22.13 -22.67 3.30
N GLY A 139 -21.39 -21.55 3.14
CA GLY A 139 -21.81 -20.22 3.61
C GLY A 139 -21.76 -20.03 5.12
N LYS A 140 -21.15 -20.97 5.85
CA LYS A 140 -20.90 -20.89 7.30
C LYS A 140 -19.40 -20.82 7.57
N LYS A 141 -19.01 -20.09 8.62
CA LYS A 141 -17.61 -19.99 9.04
C LYS A 141 -17.31 -21.01 10.14
N ARG A 142 -16.26 -21.80 9.92
CA ARG A 142 -15.65 -22.72 10.90
C ARG A 142 -14.33 -22.12 11.37
N TYR A 143 -14.10 -22.14 12.68
CA TYR A 143 -12.83 -21.70 13.26
C TYR A 143 -12.07 -22.88 13.88
N VAL A 144 -10.87 -23.15 13.38
CA VAL A 144 -9.97 -24.22 13.85
C VAL A 144 -8.84 -23.60 14.65
N ILE A 145 -8.56 -24.17 15.82
CA ILE A 145 -7.50 -23.71 16.72
C ILE A 145 -6.55 -24.86 16.98
N GLY A 146 -5.53 -24.96 16.13
CA GLY A 146 -4.45 -25.92 16.25
C GLY A 146 -4.79 -27.34 15.77
N HIS A 147 -3.71 -28.07 15.47
CA HIS A 147 -3.69 -29.49 15.17
C HIS A 147 -2.76 -30.18 16.18
N PHE A 148 -3.08 -31.40 16.56
CA PHE A 148 -2.45 -32.17 17.61
C PHE A 148 -2.29 -33.61 17.14
N ASP A 149 -1.12 -34.20 17.36
CA ASP A 149 -0.86 -35.61 17.04
C ASP A 149 -1.42 -36.56 18.12
N ASN A 150 -1.80 -36.00 19.27
CA ASN A 150 -2.28 -36.73 20.45
C ASN A 150 -3.66 -36.24 20.88
N LEU A 151 -4.59 -37.18 21.06
CA LEU A 151 -5.94 -36.93 21.53
C LEU A 151 -5.99 -36.23 22.90
N LEU A 152 -5.15 -36.67 23.85
CA LEU A 152 -5.17 -36.12 25.21
C LEU A 152 -4.80 -34.63 25.21
N ASP A 153 -3.81 -34.25 24.42
CA ASP A 153 -3.36 -32.87 24.29
C ASP A 153 -4.43 -32.00 23.62
N ALA A 154 -5.11 -32.52 22.60
CA ALA A 154 -6.25 -31.86 21.96
C ALA A 154 -7.43 -31.63 22.94
N VAL A 155 -7.73 -32.62 23.79
CA VAL A 155 -8.81 -32.52 24.79
C VAL A 155 -8.44 -31.52 25.89
N GLN A 156 -7.20 -31.55 26.40
CA GLN A 156 -6.73 -30.57 27.38
C GLN A 156 -6.79 -29.15 26.83
N PHE A 157 -6.32 -28.95 25.61
CA PHE A 157 -6.38 -27.66 24.95
C PHE A 157 -7.82 -27.19 24.72
N SER A 158 -8.72 -28.07 24.26
CA SER A 158 -10.15 -27.78 24.14
C SER A 158 -10.77 -27.30 25.46
N ASN A 159 -10.42 -27.94 26.58
CA ASN A 159 -10.88 -27.53 27.90
C ASN A 159 -10.34 -26.16 28.34
N ASP A 160 -9.08 -25.85 28.01
CA ASP A 160 -8.50 -24.53 28.28
C ASP A 160 -9.18 -23.44 27.42
N ILE A 161 -9.51 -23.74 26.16
CA ILE A 161 -10.28 -22.87 25.28
C ILE A 161 -11.70 -22.61 25.81
N LYS A 162 -12.35 -23.64 26.36
CA LYS A 162 -13.64 -23.48 27.06
C LYS A 162 -13.50 -22.54 28.26
N ARG A 163 -12.43 -22.68 29.04
CA ARG A 163 -12.19 -21.87 30.25
C ARG A 163 -11.99 -20.39 29.95
N ILE A 164 -11.47 -20.04 28.76
CA ILE A 164 -11.29 -18.64 28.34
C ILE A 164 -12.54 -18.04 27.67
N GLY A 165 -13.66 -18.78 27.61
CA GLY A 165 -14.96 -18.26 27.22
C GLY A 165 -15.53 -18.82 25.91
N VAL A 166 -14.89 -19.81 25.29
CA VAL A 166 -15.46 -20.48 24.12
C VAL A 166 -15.99 -21.86 24.47
N SER A 167 -17.19 -21.87 25.06
CA SER A 167 -17.83 -23.06 25.65
C SER A 167 -18.00 -24.23 24.68
N ASP A 168 -18.16 -23.95 23.40
CA ASP A 168 -18.53 -24.96 22.39
C ASP A 168 -17.31 -25.48 21.62
N ALA A 169 -16.10 -25.33 22.16
CA ALA A 169 -14.92 -26.01 21.61
C ALA A 169 -15.03 -27.54 21.73
N PHE A 170 -14.71 -28.27 20.67
CA PHE A 170 -14.69 -29.73 20.66
C PHE A 170 -13.56 -30.25 19.79
N VAL A 171 -13.10 -31.47 20.08
CA VAL A 171 -12.06 -32.14 19.30
C VAL A 171 -12.72 -32.87 18.14
N THR A 172 -12.09 -32.83 16.97
CA THR A 172 -12.46 -33.61 15.79
C THR A 172 -11.25 -34.36 15.27
N GLU A 173 -11.46 -35.55 14.75
CA GLU A 173 -10.40 -36.38 14.16
C GLU A 173 -10.43 -36.29 12.64
N TYR A 174 -9.24 -36.22 12.04
CA TYR A 174 -9.03 -36.32 10.60
C TYR A 174 -8.03 -37.43 10.31
N ILE A 175 -8.33 -38.22 9.28
CA ILE A 175 -7.46 -39.29 8.78
C ILE A 175 -7.25 -39.01 7.30
N ASP A 176 -5.99 -38.81 6.90
CA ASP A 176 -5.61 -38.53 5.51
C ASP A 176 -6.40 -37.38 4.85
N GLY A 177 -6.70 -36.33 5.64
CA GLY A 177 -7.44 -35.16 5.17
C GLY A 177 -8.97 -35.26 5.25
N GLU A 178 -9.52 -36.42 5.56
CA GLU A 178 -10.97 -36.63 5.71
C GLU A 178 -11.39 -36.65 7.18
N ARG A 179 -12.50 -35.96 7.50
CA ARG A 179 -13.03 -35.92 8.87
C ARG A 179 -13.69 -37.25 9.23
N ASN A 180 -13.28 -37.85 10.34
CA ASN A 180 -14.03 -38.95 10.93
C ASN A 180 -15.28 -38.42 11.63
N MET A 181 -16.45 -38.65 11.03
CA MET A 181 -17.74 -38.21 11.55
C MET A 181 -18.24 -39.04 12.75
N ASN A 182 -17.68 -40.24 12.94
CA ASN A 182 -18.06 -41.15 14.04
C ASN A 182 -17.18 -40.98 15.27
N PHE A 183 -16.27 -40.00 15.25
CA PHE A 183 -15.32 -39.77 16.32
C PHE A 183 -15.95 -39.05 17.52
N ASP A 184 -15.82 -39.66 18.70
CA ASP A 184 -16.05 -39.02 20.00
C ASP A 184 -14.73 -39.00 20.80
N ALA A 185 -14.31 -37.80 21.18
CA ALA A 185 -13.06 -37.58 21.88
C ALA A 185 -13.04 -38.19 23.29
N TYR A 186 -14.19 -38.35 23.93
CA TYR A 186 -14.28 -38.89 25.28
C TYR A 186 -14.38 -40.42 25.28
N GLU A 187 -15.00 -41.03 24.26
CA GLU A 187 -14.95 -42.49 24.06
C GLU A 187 -13.53 -42.97 23.73
N GLY A 188 -12.78 -42.20 22.91
CA GLY A 188 -11.41 -42.53 22.53
C GLY A 188 -10.37 -42.47 23.67
N LEU A 189 -10.69 -41.82 24.79
CA LEU A 189 -9.83 -41.74 25.97
C LEU A 189 -10.06 -42.87 26.99
N GLY A 190 -11.06 -43.72 26.77
CA GLY A 190 -11.32 -44.90 27.60
C GLY A 190 -11.85 -44.60 29.01
N GLU A 191 -12.89 -43.77 29.14
CA GLU A 191 -13.79 -43.79 30.31
C GLU A 191 -15.06 -44.60 30.02
#